data_AF-A0A2S5JGN0-F1
#
_entry.id   AF-A0A2S5JGN0-F1
#
_cell.length_a   1.000
_cell.length_b   1.000
_cell.length_c   1.000
_cell.angle_alpha   90.00
_cell.angle_beta   90.00
_cell.angle_gamma   90.00
#
_symmetry.space_group_name_H-M   'P 1'
#
loop_
_entity.id
_entity.type
_entity.pdbx_description
1 polymer ?
#
loop_
_entity_poly.entity_id
_entity_poly.type
_entity_poly.pdbx_seq_one_letter_code
_entity_poly.pdbx_strand_id
1 'polypeptide(L)' 'MQYDWILDVLADLRGFARMNGLAELADHLDQATLVALDEMRRTHGAPTMPDAGLNASAKPLPQKMT' A
#
# COMPACT_ATOMS: atom_id res chain seq x y z
N MET A 1 3.26 -8.31 6.07
CA MET A 1 3.04 -9.45 7.01
C MET A 1 1.59 -9.55 7.50
N GLN A 2 0.92 -8.46 7.91
CA GLN A 2 -0.43 -8.57 8.51
C GLN A 2 -1.50 -9.11 7.54
N TYR A 3 -1.36 -8.84 6.26
CA TYR A 3 -2.37 -9.18 5.25
C TYR A 3 -1.89 -10.17 4.19
N ASP A 4 -0.63 -10.63 4.19
CA ASP A 4 -0.11 -11.47 3.10
C ASP A 4 -0.79 -12.85 3.05
N TRP A 5 -1.26 -13.37 4.19
CA TRP A 5 -1.95 -14.66 4.28
C TRP A 5 -3.23 -14.73 3.43
N ILE A 6 -3.88 -13.59 3.15
CA ILE A 6 -5.10 -13.57 2.33
C ILE A 6 -4.78 -13.92 0.86
N LEU A 7 -3.57 -13.64 0.38
CA LEU A 7 -3.17 -13.98 -1.00
C LEU A 7 -3.06 -15.49 -1.18
N ASP A 8 -2.55 -16.17 -0.16
CA ASP A 8 -2.49 -17.64 -0.14
C ASP A 8 -3.91 -18.24 -0.14
N VAL A 9 -4.81 -17.70 0.68
CA VAL A 9 -6.23 -18.15 0.70
C VAL A 9 -6.93 -17.90 -0.64
N LEU A 10 -6.72 -16.74 -1.27
CA LEU A 10 -7.27 -16.44 -2.59
C LEU A 10 -6.71 -17.38 -3.67
N ALA A 11 -5.43 -17.74 -3.57
CA ALA A 11 -4.80 -18.70 -4.48
C ALA A 11 -5.39 -20.10 -4.33
N ASP A 12 -5.61 -20.57 -3.09
CA ASP A 12 -6.22 -21.87 -2.80
C ASP A 12 -7.66 -21.95 -3.32
N LEU A 13 -8.47 -20.93 -3.04
CA LEU A 13 -9.85 -20.85 -3.51
C LEU A 13 -9.93 -20.81 -5.04
N ARG A 14 -9.00 -20.11 -5.69
CA ARG A 14 -8.91 -20.07 -7.15
C ARG A 14 -8.52 -21.42 -7.73
N GLY A 15 -7.57 -22.12 -7.09
CA GLY A 15 -7.20 -23.49 -7.44
C GLY A 15 -8.41 -24.43 -7.37
N PHE A 16 -9.15 -24.37 -6.26
CA PHE A 16 -10.38 -25.12 -6.08
C PHE A 16 -11.42 -24.80 -7.16
N ALA A 17 -11.67 -23.52 -7.46
CA ALA A 17 -12.62 -23.11 -8.48
C ALA A 17 -12.26 -23.67 -9.87
N ARG A 18 -10.98 -23.58 -10.25
CA ARG A 18 -10.47 -24.13 -11.53
C ARG A 18 -10.63 -25.64 -11.62
N MET A 19 -10.27 -26.36 -10.56
CA MET A 19 -10.37 -27.83 -10.50
C MET A 19 -11.81 -28.32 -10.62
N ASN A 20 -12.79 -27.50 -10.24
CA ASN A 20 -14.21 -27.85 -10.26
C ASN A 20 -14.98 -27.24 -11.43
N GLY A 21 -14.31 -26.64 -12.42
CA GLY A 21 -14.96 -26.04 -13.59
C GLY A 21 -15.78 -24.78 -13.27
N LEU A 22 -15.54 -24.15 -12.12
CA LEU A 22 -16.21 -22.92 -11.69
C LEU A 22 -15.49 -21.69 -12.27
N ALA A 23 -15.52 -21.55 -13.61
CA ALA A 23 -14.72 -20.56 -14.33
C ALA A 23 -15.01 -19.11 -13.88
N GLU A 24 -16.28 -18.73 -13.74
CA GLU A 24 -16.68 -17.39 -13.30
C GLU A 24 -16.17 -17.08 -11.88
N LEU A 25 -16.21 -18.07 -10.98
CA LEU A 25 -15.68 -17.92 -9.63
C LEU A 25 -14.15 -17.72 -9.66
N ALA A 26 -13.43 -18.47 -10.50
CA ALA A 26 -11.99 -18.32 -10.64
C ALA A 26 -11.62 -16.93 -11.18
N ASP A 27 -12.39 -16.40 -12.14
CA ASP A 27 -12.19 -15.05 -12.70
C ASP A 27 -12.44 -13.97 -11.64
N HIS A 28 -13.50 -14.10 -10.84
CA HIS A 28 -13.76 -13.18 -9.73
C HIS A 28 -12.66 -13.23 -8.65
N LEU A 29 -12.10 -14.40 -8.36
CA LEU A 29 -10.99 -14.56 -7.43
C LEU A 29 -9.69 -13.94 -7.97
N ASP A 30 -9.47 -14.02 -9.30
CA ASP A 30 -8.38 -13.30 -9.97
C ASP A 30 -8.55 -11.77 -9.81
N GLN A 31 -9.76 -11.23 -9.96
CA GLN A 31 -10.02 -9.81 -9.71
C GLN A 31 -9.83 -9.41 -8.22
N ALA A 32 -10.33 -10.23 -7.30
CA ALA A 32 -10.18 -9.99 -5.86
C ALA A 32 -8.71 -9.93 -5.44
N THR A 33 -7.85 -10.77 -6.04
CA THR A 33 -6.40 -10.75 -5.82
C THR A 33 -5.78 -9.40 -6.20
N LEU A 34 -6.22 -8.80 -7.32
CA LEU A 34 -5.72 -7.48 -7.75
C LEU A 34 -6.13 -6.37 -6.78
N VAL A 35 -7.37 -6.39 -6.30
CA VAL A 35 -7.86 -5.42 -5.31
C VAL A 35 -7.08 -5.54 -4.01
N ALA A 36 -6.88 -6.76 -3.50
CA ALA A 36 -6.12 -7.01 -2.28
C ALA A 36 -4.68 -6.49 -2.40
N LEU A 37 -4.01 -6.73 -3.53
CA LEU A 37 -2.66 -6.22 -3.78
C LEU A 37 -2.59 -4.70 -3.83
N ASP A 38 -3.57 -4.02 -4.45
CA ASP A 38 -3.65 -2.56 -4.48
C ASP A 38 -3.87 -1.97 -3.08
N GLU A 39 -4.79 -2.54 -2.29
CA GLU A 39 -5.04 -2.11 -0.91
C GLU A 39 -3.82 -2.32 -0.01
N MET A 40 -3.14 -3.46 -0.12
CA MET A 40 -1.91 -3.71 0.61
C MET A 40 -0.83 -2.69 0.24
N ARG A 41 -0.64 -2.38 -1.04
CA ARG A 41 0.34 -1.36 -1.46
C ARG A 41 0.03 0.01 -0.88
N ARG A 42 -1.25 0.41 -0.86
CA ARG A 42 -1.69 1.70 -0.28
C ARG A 42 -1.50 1.74 1.23
N THR A 43 -1.81 0.64 1.92
CA THR A 43 -1.71 0.54 3.38
C THR A 43 -0.25 0.50 3.84
N HIS A 44 0.64 -0.12 3.06
CA HIS A 44 2.08 -0.16 3.33
C HIS A 44 2.83 1.04 2.70
N GLY A 45 2.11 2.00 2.11
CA GLY A 45 2.66 3.05 1.24
C GLY A 45 2.26 4.46 1.64
N ALA A 46 2.70 4.90 2.81
CA ALA A 46 3.13 6.30 3.01
C ALA A 46 4.27 6.30 4.04
N PRO A 47 5.55 6.51 3.66
CA PRO A 47 6.50 7.00 4.62
C PRO A 47 5.97 8.36 5.08
N THR A 48 5.61 8.47 6.36
CA THR A 48 5.48 9.76 7.01
C THR A 48 6.83 10.44 6.83
N MET A 49 6.96 11.31 5.83
CA MET A 49 8.05 12.28 5.81
C MET A 49 7.95 13.01 7.16
N PRO A 50 8.97 12.92 8.03
CA PRO A 50 8.99 13.77 9.20
C PRO A 50 9.00 15.20 8.68
N ASP A 51 8.08 16.00 9.21
CA ASP A 51 7.94 17.44 9.00
C ASP A 51 9.31 18.10 8.82
N ALA A 52 9.74 18.26 7.57
CA ALA A 52 11.01 18.85 7.22
C ALA A 52 10.83 20.37 7.23
N GLY A 53 10.74 20.93 8.43
CA GLY A 53 11.37 22.20 8.78
C GLY A 53 10.97 23.44 7.98
N LEU A 54 9.68 23.65 7.69
CA LEU A 54 9.19 24.98 7.30
C LEU A 54 9.00 25.90 8.52
N ASN A 55 10.05 26.08 9.33
CA ASN A 55 10.17 27.29 10.15
C ASN A 55 11.63 27.61 10.51
N ALA A 56 12.43 27.96 9.50
CA ALA A 56 13.67 28.70 9.69
C ALA A 56 13.49 30.13 9.19
N SER A 57 12.70 30.93 9.90
CA SER A 57 12.66 32.38 9.69
C SER A 57 12.35 33.09 11.01
N ALA A 58 13.40 33.44 11.75
CA ALA A 58 13.63 34.81 12.25
C ALA A 58 14.78 34.84 13.27
N LYS A 59 15.99 35.15 12.80
CA LYS A 59 16.92 35.94 13.61
C LYS A 59 17.63 36.94 12.70
N PRO A 60 17.39 38.25 12.82
CA PRO A 60 18.09 39.23 11.99
C PRO A 60 19.56 39.32 12.40
N LEU A 61 20.44 39.37 11.40
CA LEU A 61 21.88 39.56 11.54
C LEU A 61 22.15 41.03 11.94
N PRO A 62 23.00 41.33 12.93
CA PRO A 62 23.38 42.72 13.18
C PRO A 62 24.30 43.22 12.05
N GLN A 63 23.88 44.28 11.36
CA GLN A 63 24.70 44.97 10.38
C GLN A 63 25.77 45.78 11.10
N LYS A 64 27.05 45.47 10.84
CA LYS A 64 28.18 46.33 11.22
C LYS A 64 28.12 47.59 10.34
N MET A 65 27.94 48.76 10.97
CA MET A 65 28.20 50.06 10.35
C MET A 65 29.25 50.78 11.18
N THR A 66 30.34 51.14 10.49
CA THR A 66 31.43 52.08 10.83
C THR A 66 32.18 51.83 12.14
#